data_AF-A0AAV2QBM8-F1
#
_entry.id   AF-A0AAV2QBM8-F1
#
_cell.length_a   1.000
_cell.length_b   1.000
_cell.length_c   1.000
_cell.angle_alpha   90.00
_cell.angle_beta   90.00
_cell.angle_gamma   90.00
#
_symmetry.space_group_name_H-M   'P 1'
#
loop_
_entity.id
_entity.type
_entity.pdbx_description
1 polymer ?
#
loop_
_entity_poly.entity_id
_entity_poly.type
_entity_poly.pdbx_seq_one_letter_code
_entity_poly.pdbx_strand_id
1 'polypeptide(L)'
;AYWNVKNLLEVFSSESTHKDYCLAHLFTDLKFDNNILGLGYVASPRSHEPGGICSYGYFKNGQTLYLNSGVSSSRKHYSQRLTSQELALVTAHEFGHNWGSEHDPDKKECSPSASQGGSHLMYTYAVSGYDN
;
A
#
# COMPACT_ATOMS: atom_id res chain seq x y z
N ALA A 1 11.39 -17.23 -5.62
CA ALA A 1 12.00 -15.98 -6.12
C ALA A 1 11.85 -14.92 -5.04
N TYR A 2 12.90 -14.17 -4.75
CA TYR A 2 12.89 -13.11 -3.75
C TYR A 2 12.72 -11.78 -4.46
N TRP A 3 11.61 -11.09 -4.22
CA TRP A 3 11.33 -9.80 -4.81
C TRP A 3 11.52 -8.71 -3.76
N ASN A 4 12.26 -7.66 -4.12
CA ASN A 4 12.14 -6.40 -3.40
C ASN A 4 10.77 -5.79 -3.73
N VAL A 5 9.98 -5.42 -2.72
CA VAL A 5 8.61 -4.92 -2.90
C VAL A 5 8.53 -3.70 -3.82
N LYS A 6 9.52 -2.79 -3.77
CA LYS A 6 9.55 -1.61 -4.65
C LYS A 6 9.77 -2.00 -6.10
N ASN A 7 10.66 -2.97 -6.36
CA ASN A 7 10.90 -3.48 -7.70
C ASN A 7 9.64 -4.19 -8.24
N LEU A 8 9.01 -5.05 -7.42
CA LEU A 8 7.76 -5.71 -7.81
C LEU A 8 6.66 -4.69 -8.18
N LEU A 9 6.47 -3.66 -7.35
CA LEU A 9 5.48 -2.61 -7.63
C LEU A 9 5.84 -1.83 -8.91
N GLU A 10 7.12 -1.49 -9.13
CA GLU A 10 7.55 -0.77 -10.33
C GLU A 10 7.31 -1.60 -11.61
N VAL A 11 7.62 -2.91 -11.58
CA VAL A 11 7.32 -3.83 -12.69
C VAL A 11 5.82 -3.93 -12.93
N PHE A 12 5.02 -4.14 -11.88
CA PHE A 12 3.56 -4.18 -11.99
C PHE A 12 3.00 -2.89 -12.58
N SER A 13 3.55 -1.74 -12.18
CA SER A 13 3.11 -0.43 -12.65
C SER A 13 3.46 -0.14 -14.11
N SER A 14 4.33 -0.93 -14.73
CA SER A 14 4.66 -0.77 -16.14
C SER A 14 3.57 -1.29 -17.09
N GLU A 15 2.54 -1.95 -16.57
CA GLU A 15 1.49 -2.52 -17.40
C GLU A 15 0.59 -1.45 -18.02
N SER A 16 0.56 -1.43 -19.36
CA SER A 16 -0.08 -0.37 -20.12
C SER A 16 -1.61 -0.29 -19.98
N THR A 17 -2.24 -1.36 -19.51
CA THR A 17 -3.68 -1.43 -19.27
C THR A 17 -4.11 -0.70 -18.00
N HIS A 18 -3.19 -0.40 -17.08
CA HIS A 18 -3.52 0.33 -15.85
C HIS A 18 -4.07 1.73 -16.12
N LYS A 19 -3.76 2.32 -17.28
CA LYS A 19 -4.32 3.61 -17.74
C LYS A 19 -5.84 3.63 -17.88
N ASP A 20 -6.45 2.45 -18.04
CA ASP A 20 -7.88 2.29 -18.32
C ASP A 20 -8.72 2.18 -17.02
N TYR A 21 -8.07 2.18 -15.85
CA TYR A 21 -8.70 2.00 -14.54
C TYR A 21 -8.34 3.13 -13.58
N CYS A 22 -9.22 3.37 -12.60
CA CYS A 22 -8.93 4.29 -11.49
C CYS A 22 -7.72 3.80 -10.66
N LEU A 23 -7.67 2.50 -10.38
CA LEU A 23 -6.63 1.87 -9.57
C LEU A 23 -6.41 0.42 -10.00
N ALA A 24 -5.16 -0.01 -10.04
CA ALA A 24 -4.74 -1.38 -10.25
C ALA A 24 -4.05 -1.94 -9.00
N HIS A 25 -4.47 -3.11 -8.50
CA HIS A 25 -3.90 -3.66 -7.27
C HIS A 25 -3.44 -5.09 -7.44
N LEU A 26 -2.18 -5.35 -7.07
CA LEU A 26 -1.60 -6.68 -7.11
C LEU A 26 -1.80 -7.40 -5.77
N PHE A 27 -2.47 -8.55 -5.80
CA PHE A 27 -2.47 -9.49 -4.68
C PHE A 27 -1.42 -10.57 -4.91
N THR A 28 -0.61 -10.86 -3.88
CA THR A 28 0.44 -11.86 -3.97
C THR A 28 0.60 -12.68 -2.68
N ASP A 29 1.35 -13.77 -2.74
CA ASP A 29 1.71 -14.61 -1.58
C ASP A 29 3.25 -14.67 -1.41
N LEU A 30 3.91 -13.52 -1.64
CA LEU A 30 5.36 -13.34 -1.58
C LEU A 30 5.78 -12.73 -0.24
N LYS A 31 6.84 -13.27 0.35
CA LYS A 31 7.46 -12.65 1.53
C LYS A 31 8.35 -11.49 1.08
N PHE A 32 8.19 -10.33 1.70
CA PHE A 32 9.09 -9.19 1.54
C PHE A 32 10.00 -9.00 2.77
N ASP A 33 11.03 -8.17 2.59
CA ASP A 33 11.93 -7.77 3.68
C ASP A 33 11.29 -6.78 4.63
N ASN A 34 11.92 -6.66 5.81
CA ASN A 34 11.53 -5.69 6.84
C ASN A 34 10.06 -5.81 7.25
N ASN A 35 9.48 -7.00 7.12
CA ASN A 35 8.08 -7.31 7.44
C ASN A 35 7.06 -6.46 6.68
N ILE A 36 7.42 -5.98 5.49
CA ILE A 36 6.50 -5.24 4.62
C ILE A 36 5.41 -6.20 4.14
N LEU A 37 4.16 -5.77 4.25
CA LEU A 37 2.98 -6.52 3.79
C LEU A 37 2.34 -5.91 2.54
N GLY A 38 2.61 -4.65 2.24
CA GLY A 38 2.10 -3.96 1.05
C GLY A 38 2.93 -2.73 0.71
N LEU A 39 2.63 -2.15 -0.45
CA LEU A 39 3.17 -0.86 -0.88
C LEU A 39 2.24 -0.23 -1.93
N GLY A 40 1.88 1.03 -1.76
CA GLY A 40 1.13 1.83 -2.73
C GLY A 40 1.81 3.16 -3.03
N TYR A 41 1.60 3.69 -4.25
CA TYR A 41 1.97 5.07 -4.55
C TYR A 41 0.98 6.04 -3.90
N VAL A 42 1.49 7.03 -3.18
CA VAL A 42 0.67 8.02 -2.48
C VAL A 42 0.16 9.08 -3.47
N ALA A 43 -1.15 9.37 -3.47
CA ALA A 43 -1.67 10.49 -4.25
C ALA A 43 -1.22 11.83 -3.66
N SER A 44 -0.85 12.78 -4.52
CA SER A 44 -0.50 14.14 -4.10
C SER A 44 -1.72 15.06 -4.13
N PRO A 45 -1.87 15.99 -3.17
CA PRO A 45 -2.87 17.05 -3.25
C PRO A 45 -2.51 18.11 -4.31
N ARG A 46 -1.27 18.12 -4.82
CA ARG A 46 -0.84 19.05 -5.86
C ARG A 46 -1.35 18.58 -7.22
N SER A 47 -1.93 19.50 -7.95
CA SER A 47 -2.43 19.23 -9.30
C SER A 47 -1.28 18.76 -10.20
N HIS A 48 -1.53 17.72 -11.00
CA HIS A 48 -0.56 17.14 -11.94
C HIS A 48 0.74 16.63 -11.29
N GLU A 49 0.66 16.12 -10.05
CA GLU A 49 1.71 15.25 -9.52
C GLU A 49 1.28 13.78 -9.67
N PRO A 50 2.16 12.90 -10.19
CA PRO A 50 1.80 11.51 -10.44
C PRO A 50 1.78 10.71 -9.13
N GLY A 51 0.84 9.78 -9.01
CA GLY A 51 0.66 8.92 -7.84
C GLY A 51 -0.80 8.71 -7.47
N GLY A 52 -1.12 7.49 -7.01
CA GLY A 52 -2.44 7.13 -6.51
C GLY A 52 -3.55 7.17 -7.57
N ILE A 53 -4.80 7.27 -7.11
CA ILE A 53 -5.97 7.10 -7.96
C ILE A 53 -5.95 7.98 -9.22
N CYS A 54 -6.34 7.40 -10.35
CA CYS A 54 -6.44 8.07 -11.65
C CYS A 54 -5.13 8.75 -12.11
N SER A 55 -3.98 8.38 -11.56
CA SER A 55 -2.69 8.91 -12.01
C SER A 55 -2.47 8.63 -13.49
N TYR A 56 -2.03 9.66 -14.22
CA TYR A 56 -1.58 9.54 -15.59
C TYR A 56 -0.22 8.80 -15.67
N GLY A 57 0.17 8.43 -16.89
CA GLY A 57 1.44 7.76 -17.15
C GLY A 57 2.65 8.65 -16.83
N TYR A 58 3.53 8.16 -15.97
CA TYR A 58 4.78 8.79 -15.56
C TYR A 58 5.97 8.17 -16.30
N PHE A 59 6.70 8.96 -17.08
CA PHE A 59 7.85 8.47 -17.85
C PHE A 59 9.13 8.46 -16.99
N LYS A 60 9.74 7.29 -16.85
CA LYS A 60 10.97 7.07 -16.07
C LYS A 60 11.87 6.08 -16.80
N ASN A 61 13.14 6.43 -16.99
CA ASN A 61 14.17 5.52 -17.55
C ASN A 61 13.79 4.80 -18.86
N GLY A 62 13.07 5.47 -19.77
CA GLY A 62 12.66 4.88 -21.05
C GLY A 62 11.35 4.10 -21.02
N GLN A 63 10.67 4.03 -19.88
CA GLN A 63 9.41 3.31 -19.70
C GLN A 63 8.34 4.23 -19.09
N THR A 64 7.08 4.03 -19.49
CA THR A 64 5.93 4.65 -18.81
C THR A 64 5.47 3.76 -17.67
N LEU A 65 5.35 4.34 -16.49
CA LEU A 65 4.78 3.72 -15.29
C LEU A 65 3.42 4.36 -15.00
N TYR A 66 2.45 3.54 -14.60
CA TYR A 66 1.13 3.95 -14.17
C TYR A 66 1.08 3.85 -12.65
N LEU A 67 1.23 4.99 -11.99
CA LEU A 67 1.38 5.08 -10.53
C LEU A 67 0.02 5.03 -9.79
N ASN A 68 -1.05 4.68 -10.49
CA ASN A 68 -2.34 4.31 -9.92
C ASN A 68 -2.34 2.84 -9.50
N SER A 69 -1.32 2.46 -8.72
CA SER A 69 -1.06 1.07 -8.40
C SER A 69 -0.64 0.84 -6.95
N GLY A 70 -0.87 -0.39 -6.49
CA GLY A 70 -0.45 -0.89 -5.20
C GLY A 70 -0.27 -2.40 -5.19
N VAL A 71 0.34 -2.92 -4.13
CA VAL A 71 0.52 -4.36 -3.90
C VAL A 71 0.20 -4.71 -2.46
N SER A 72 -0.47 -5.84 -2.24
CA SER A 72 -0.67 -6.45 -0.92
C SER A 72 -0.29 -7.92 -0.96
N SER A 73 0.42 -8.37 0.07
CA SER A 73 0.86 -9.75 0.23
C SER A 73 0.16 -10.43 1.39
N SER A 74 -0.30 -11.67 1.15
CA SER A 74 -0.85 -12.53 2.20
C SER A 74 0.22 -13.20 3.07
N ARG A 75 1.52 -12.99 2.83
CA ARG A 75 2.61 -13.72 3.48
C ARG A 75 3.40 -12.85 4.46
N LYS A 76 3.36 -13.22 5.74
CA LYS A 76 4.12 -12.61 6.85
C LYS A 76 5.58 -13.10 6.88
N HIS A 77 6.35 -12.53 7.81
CA HIS A 77 7.61 -13.10 8.25
C HIS A 77 7.44 -14.55 8.74
N TYR A 78 8.49 -15.36 8.65
CA TYR A 78 8.46 -16.81 8.93
C TYR A 78 7.48 -17.65 8.09
N SER A 79 7.08 -17.16 6.91
CA SER A 79 6.24 -17.90 5.95
C SER A 79 4.83 -18.24 6.45
N GLN A 80 4.36 -17.59 7.50
CA GLN A 80 2.96 -17.65 7.94
C GLN A 80 2.07 -16.79 7.05
N ARG A 81 0.79 -17.15 6.96
CA ARG A 81 -0.21 -16.38 6.20
C ARG A 81 -0.97 -15.41 7.10
N LEU A 82 -1.35 -14.27 6.54
CA LEU A 82 -2.33 -13.36 7.12
C LEU A 82 -3.71 -14.04 7.12
N THR A 83 -4.50 -13.74 8.14
CA THR A 83 -5.95 -13.96 8.12
C THR A 83 -6.59 -13.06 7.06
N SER A 84 -7.82 -13.37 6.64
CA SER A 84 -8.56 -12.52 5.71
C SER A 84 -8.78 -11.11 6.24
N GLN A 85 -8.98 -10.96 7.56
CA GLN A 85 -9.13 -9.66 8.21
C GLN A 85 -7.84 -8.84 8.15
N GLU A 86 -6.69 -9.44 8.49
CA GLU A 86 -5.40 -8.76 8.40
C GLU A 86 -5.07 -8.36 6.95
N LEU A 87 -5.34 -9.23 5.96
CA LEU A 87 -5.12 -8.89 4.54
C LEU A 87 -6.05 -7.75 4.09
N ALA A 88 -7.30 -7.71 4.57
CA ALA A 88 -8.21 -6.61 4.29
C ALA A 88 -7.69 -5.29 4.86
N LEU A 89 -7.12 -5.29 6.07
CA LEU A 89 -6.50 -4.11 6.68
C LEU A 89 -5.26 -3.64 5.92
N VAL A 90 -4.37 -4.56 5.52
CA VAL A 90 -3.22 -4.24 4.66
C VAL A 90 -3.70 -3.62 3.34
N THR A 91 -4.69 -4.23 2.68
CA THR A 91 -5.21 -3.72 1.40
C THR A 91 -5.85 -2.34 1.56
N ALA A 92 -6.65 -2.15 2.60
CA ALA A 92 -7.29 -0.87 2.89
C ALA A 92 -6.27 0.24 3.21
N HIS A 93 -5.18 -0.11 3.91
CA HIS A 93 -4.06 0.81 4.17
C HIS A 93 -3.40 1.27 2.86
N GLU A 94 -3.07 0.34 1.96
CA GLU A 94 -2.49 0.72 0.66
C GLU A 94 -3.46 1.52 -0.22
N PHE A 95 -4.77 1.25 -0.15
CA PHE A 95 -5.78 2.10 -0.78
C PHE A 95 -5.82 3.49 -0.16
N GLY A 96 -5.64 3.62 1.15
CA GLY A 96 -5.52 4.90 1.84
C GLY A 96 -4.36 5.74 1.29
N HIS A 97 -3.21 5.12 1.04
CA HIS A 97 -2.10 5.77 0.33
C HIS A 97 -2.51 6.20 -1.08
N ASN A 98 -3.11 5.31 -1.87
CA ASN A 98 -3.56 5.68 -3.21
C ASN A 98 -4.62 6.80 -3.21
N TRP A 99 -5.33 7.00 -2.09
CA TRP A 99 -6.25 8.12 -1.88
C TRP A 99 -5.58 9.40 -1.35
N GLY A 100 -4.28 9.34 -1.07
CA GLY A 100 -3.44 10.47 -0.66
C GLY A 100 -3.22 10.59 0.84
N SER A 101 -3.64 9.60 1.64
CA SER A 101 -3.32 9.60 3.06
C SER A 101 -1.85 9.23 3.27
N GLU A 102 -1.14 10.09 3.98
CA GLU A 102 0.13 9.71 4.60
C GLU A 102 -0.14 8.88 5.88
N HIS A 103 0.93 8.40 6.51
CA HIS A 103 0.79 7.71 7.78
C HIS A 103 0.29 8.64 8.89
N ASP A 104 -0.51 8.08 9.81
CA ASP A 104 -0.91 8.77 11.02
C ASP A 104 0.34 9.14 11.85
N PRO A 105 0.45 10.39 12.35
CA PRO A 105 1.53 10.76 13.25
C PRO A 105 1.35 10.11 14.63
N ASP A 106 2.45 9.97 15.37
CA ASP A 106 2.46 9.50 16.77
C ASP A 106 1.87 10.55 17.73
N LYS A 107 0.58 10.87 17.57
CA LYS A 107 -0.20 11.77 18.40
C LYS A 107 -1.53 11.10 18.74
N LYS A 108 -2.01 11.28 19.97
CA LYS A 108 -3.22 10.59 20.49
C LYS A 108 -4.48 10.78 19.64
N GLU A 109 -4.57 11.88 18.89
CA GLU A 109 -5.70 12.16 18.00
C GLU A 109 -5.73 11.26 16.75
N CYS A 110 -4.56 10.86 16.24
CA CYS A 110 -4.44 10.05 15.01
C CYS A 110 -3.96 8.62 15.28
N SER A 111 -3.26 8.41 16.40
CA SER A 111 -2.77 7.11 16.85
C SER A 111 -3.09 6.91 18.34
N PRO A 112 -4.37 6.68 18.69
CA PRO A 112 -4.77 6.39 20.07
C PRO A 112 -4.06 5.15 20.63
N SER A 113 -3.85 5.10 21.94
CA SER A 113 -3.33 3.88 22.58
C SER A 113 -4.37 2.76 22.55
N ALA A 114 -3.93 1.51 22.75
CA ALA A 114 -4.84 0.36 22.83
C ALA A 114 -6.02 0.60 23.80
N SER A 115 -5.76 1.12 25.00
CA SER A 115 -6.81 1.46 25.99
C SER A 115 -7.78 2.58 25.58
N GLN A 116 -7.56 3.20 24.42
CA GLN A 116 -8.38 4.25 23.83
C GLN A 116 -8.93 3.83 22.46
N GLY A 117 -9.01 2.54 22.17
CA GLY A 117 -9.53 1.99 20.90
C GLY A 117 -8.47 1.69 19.84
N GLY A 118 -7.18 1.86 20.15
CA GLY A 118 -6.07 1.49 19.27
C GLY A 118 -5.80 2.47 18.12
N SER A 119 -4.73 2.19 17.37
CA SER A 119 -4.31 3.02 16.25
C SER A 119 -5.29 2.93 15.07
N HIS A 120 -5.40 4.02 14.30
CA HIS A 120 -6.21 4.04 13.09
C HIS A 120 -5.54 3.29 11.92
N LEU A 121 -6.29 3.14 10.82
CA LEU A 121 -5.89 2.33 9.67
C LEU A 121 -4.54 2.75 9.06
N MET A 122 -4.22 4.05 9.07
CA MET A 122 -3.03 4.59 8.42
C MET A 122 -1.81 4.66 9.36
N TYR A 123 -1.86 3.98 10.51
CA TYR A 123 -0.70 3.86 11.37
C TYR A 123 0.46 3.13 10.69
N THR A 124 1.69 3.57 10.94
CA THR A 124 2.90 3.08 10.24
C THR A 124 3.16 1.57 10.47
N TYR A 125 2.62 0.99 11.54
CA TYR A 125 2.75 -0.43 11.85
C TYR A 125 1.42 -1.15 11.63
N ALA A 126 1.51 -2.38 11.11
CA ALA A 126 0.33 -3.20 10.84
C ALA A 126 -0.54 -3.39 12.10
N VAL A 127 -1.81 -3.03 11.97
CA VAL A 127 -2.83 -3.19 13.02
C VAL A 127 -3.46 -4.58 12.94
N SER A 128 -3.73 -5.19 14.10
CA SER A 128 -4.30 -6.55 14.18
C SER A 128 -5.80 -6.57 13.91
N GLY A 129 -6.48 -5.43 14.12
CA GLY A 129 -7.93 -5.31 14.08
C GLY A 129 -8.67 -5.82 15.33
N TYR A 130 -7.94 -6.11 16.41
CA TYR A 130 -8.48 -6.59 17.70
C TYR A 130 -8.18 -5.65 18.88
N ASP A 131 -7.54 -4.51 18.63
CA ASP A 131 -7.23 -3.54 19.67
C ASP A 131 -8.55 -2.92 20.17
N ASN A 132 -8.88 -3.16 21.45
CA ASN A 132 -10.09 -2.68 22.14
C ASN A 132 -9.73 -1.62 23.18
#